data_AF-A0A2D9QVL1-F1
#
_entry.id   AF-A0A2D9QVL1-F1
#
_cell.length_a   1.000
_cell.length_b   1.000
_cell.length_c   1.000
_cell.angle_alpha   90.00
_cell.angle_beta   90.00
_cell.angle_gamma   90.00
#
_symmetry.space_group_name_H-M   'P 1'
#
loop_
_entity.id
_entity.type
_entity.pdbx_description
1 polymer ?
#
loop_
_entity_poly.entity_id
_entity_poly.type
_entity_poly.pdbx_seq_one_letter_code
_entity_poly.pdbx_strand_id
1 'polypeptide(L)'
;MRQLLFWGLILFLTFFETSAKSEISPQAKLGRELFYDPSFGGTIDPNKASGMSCATCHADFDEEQEPDGQIRTGHSIIGVRDRGKSQWAKVTSDMFERAAGGAGFCYQRFLQRIPERKIDPSAIPEAQAEALMAYFDYMSVGKKSPEVKLQSISKDASKIAADQILKINGNAKNGWKFYARACANCHAKPKKGGIGPQMVKSRPPANLQKRLHKIASYVRAGGYTMPAIGEEKLSDQALADILAFISSLNKRQ
;
A
#
# COMPACT_ATOMS: atom_id res chain seq x y z
N MET A 1 -8.65 -3.51 -76.66
CA MET A 1 -8.19 -2.96 -75.36
C MET A 1 -9.40 -2.52 -74.54
N ARG A 2 -9.81 -3.30 -73.55
CA ARG A 2 -10.50 -2.80 -72.36
C ARG A 2 -10.52 -3.92 -71.30
N GLN A 3 -9.73 -3.70 -70.26
CA GLN A 3 -9.49 -4.62 -69.15
C GLN A 3 -10.75 -4.72 -68.28
N LEU A 4 -11.14 -5.95 -67.95
CA LEU A 4 -12.11 -6.23 -66.89
C LEU A 4 -11.35 -6.33 -65.56
N LEU A 5 -11.57 -5.35 -64.69
CA LEU A 5 -11.03 -5.29 -63.34
C LEU A 5 -11.77 -6.31 -62.44
N PHE A 6 -11.03 -7.32 -61.98
CA PHE A 6 -11.43 -8.19 -60.88
C PHE A 6 -11.45 -7.39 -59.57
N TRP A 7 -12.63 -7.19 -59.00
CA TRP A 7 -12.78 -6.71 -57.62
C TRP A 7 -12.60 -7.90 -56.67
N GLY A 8 -11.45 -7.96 -56.01
CA GLY A 8 -11.18 -8.86 -54.89
C GLY A 8 -11.90 -8.38 -53.64
N LEU A 9 -12.86 -9.16 -53.15
CA LEU A 9 -13.53 -8.95 -51.88
C LEU A 9 -12.59 -9.40 -50.75
N ILE A 10 -11.88 -8.46 -50.12
CA ILE A 10 -11.09 -8.73 -48.91
C ILE A 10 -12.06 -8.82 -47.73
N LEU A 11 -12.35 -10.04 -47.27
CA LEU A 11 -13.02 -10.27 -45.99
C LEU A 11 -12.09 -9.82 -44.85
N PHE A 12 -12.38 -8.67 -44.26
CA PHE A 12 -11.83 -8.29 -42.97
C PHE A 12 -12.46 -9.18 -41.89
N LEU A 13 -11.75 -10.24 -41.51
CA LEU A 13 -12.01 -10.97 -40.26
C LEU A 13 -11.71 -10.03 -39.10
N THR A 14 -12.75 -9.38 -38.59
CA THR A 14 -12.70 -8.67 -37.31
C THR A 14 -12.63 -9.74 -36.22
N PHE A 15 -11.41 -10.03 -35.75
CA PHE A 15 -11.20 -10.73 -34.49
C PHE A 15 -11.72 -9.82 -33.37
N PHE A 16 -13.00 -10.00 -33.01
CA PHE A 16 -13.49 -9.61 -31.70
C PHE A 16 -12.85 -10.55 -30.68
N GLU A 17 -11.67 -10.17 -30.17
CA GLU A 17 -11.19 -10.67 -28.89
C GLU A 17 -12.18 -10.22 -27.82
N THR A 18 -13.22 -11.02 -27.64
CA THR A 18 -14.01 -11.01 -26.43
C THR A 18 -13.07 -11.48 -25.33
N SER A 19 -12.40 -10.55 -24.65
CA SER A 19 -11.69 -10.83 -23.42
C SER A 19 -12.72 -11.40 -22.45
N ALA A 20 -12.80 -12.72 -22.36
CA ALA A 20 -13.57 -13.39 -21.34
C ALA A 20 -12.97 -12.96 -20.00
N LYS A 21 -13.57 -11.96 -19.35
CA LYS A 21 -13.30 -11.67 -17.94
C LYS A 21 -13.55 -12.99 -17.22
N SER A 22 -12.50 -13.62 -16.72
CA SER A 22 -12.65 -14.87 -15.99
C SER A 22 -13.67 -14.62 -14.89
N GLU A 23 -14.66 -15.50 -14.77
CA GLU A 23 -15.65 -15.36 -13.72
C GLU A 23 -14.94 -15.56 -12.37
N ILE A 24 -15.17 -14.64 -11.43
CA ILE A 24 -14.58 -14.72 -10.10
C ILE A 24 -15.21 -15.90 -9.34
N SER A 25 -14.37 -16.83 -8.86
CA SER A 25 -14.83 -18.00 -8.12
C SER A 25 -15.46 -17.62 -6.77
N PRO A 26 -16.32 -18.45 -6.16
CA PRO A 26 -16.88 -18.18 -4.83
C PRO A 26 -15.80 -17.94 -3.76
N GLN A 27 -14.69 -18.67 -3.83
CA GLN A 27 -13.57 -18.53 -2.90
C GLN A 27 -12.84 -17.19 -3.10
N ALA A 28 -12.62 -16.77 -4.35
CA ALA A 28 -12.05 -15.45 -4.64
C ALA A 28 -13.03 -14.30 -4.29
N LYS A 29 -14.36 -14.51 -4.39
CA LYS A 29 -15.36 -13.54 -3.88
C LYS A 29 -15.22 -13.35 -2.38
N LEU A 30 -15.11 -14.43 -1.61
CA LEU A 30 -14.85 -14.36 -0.17
C LEU A 30 -13.52 -13.63 0.13
N GLY A 31 -12.46 -13.93 -0.61
CA GLY A 31 -11.18 -13.25 -0.47
C GLY A 31 -11.27 -11.73 -0.71
N ARG A 32 -12.06 -11.33 -1.71
CA ARG A 32 -12.37 -9.92 -1.97
C ARG A 32 -13.11 -9.29 -0.81
N GLU A 33 -14.15 -9.94 -0.29
CA GLU A 33 -14.90 -9.43 0.86
C GLU A 33 -13.97 -9.19 2.07
N LEU A 34 -13.14 -10.19 2.41
CA LEU A 34 -12.14 -10.08 3.49
C LEU A 34 -11.11 -8.98 3.25
N PHE A 35 -10.69 -8.77 2.00
CA PHE A 35 -9.72 -7.73 1.65
C PHE A 35 -10.25 -6.31 1.92
N TYR A 36 -11.56 -6.10 1.74
CA TYR A 36 -12.21 -4.80 1.95
C TYR A 36 -12.85 -4.66 3.34
N ASP A 37 -13.08 -5.74 4.07
CA ASP A 37 -13.74 -5.75 5.38
C ASP A 37 -12.78 -5.43 6.55
N PRO A 38 -12.99 -4.32 7.28
CA PRO A 38 -12.17 -3.97 8.44
C PRO A 38 -12.35 -4.89 9.66
N SER A 39 -13.42 -5.70 9.70
CA SER A 39 -13.64 -6.73 10.73
C SER A 39 -13.03 -8.09 10.36
N PHE A 40 -12.60 -8.23 9.10
CA PHE A 40 -12.09 -9.48 8.52
C PHE A 40 -13.01 -10.68 8.78
N GLY A 41 -14.27 -10.58 8.36
CA GLY A 41 -15.31 -11.56 8.62
C GLY A 41 -15.65 -11.71 10.11
N GLY A 42 -15.48 -10.65 10.90
CA GLY A 42 -15.73 -10.65 12.35
C GLY A 42 -14.66 -11.33 13.22
N THR A 43 -13.51 -11.70 12.65
CA THR A 43 -12.44 -12.41 13.38
C THR A 43 -11.48 -11.50 14.14
N ILE A 44 -11.49 -10.21 13.82
CA ILE A 44 -10.69 -9.18 14.48
C ILE A 44 -11.23 -8.91 15.89
N ASP A 45 -10.36 -8.96 16.91
CA ASP A 45 -10.73 -8.57 18.28
C ASP A 45 -11.18 -7.09 18.30
N PRO A 46 -12.43 -6.79 18.67
CA PRO A 46 -12.98 -5.43 18.61
C PRO A 46 -12.26 -4.46 19.53
N ASN A 47 -11.63 -4.93 20.61
CA ASN A 47 -10.84 -4.09 21.51
C ASN A 47 -9.47 -3.71 20.94
N LYS A 48 -9.04 -4.42 19.89
CA LYS A 48 -7.72 -4.24 19.25
C LYS A 48 -7.83 -3.70 17.82
N ALA A 49 -9.01 -3.76 17.22
CA ALA A 49 -9.31 -3.34 15.87
C ALA A 49 -8.75 -1.94 15.55
N SER A 50 -8.07 -1.82 14.41
CA SER A 50 -7.57 -0.54 13.89
C SER A 50 -8.58 0.25 13.08
N GLY A 51 -9.64 -0.42 12.62
CA GLY A 51 -10.60 0.14 11.66
C GLY A 51 -10.08 0.20 10.23
N MET A 52 -8.89 -0.35 9.96
CA MET A 52 -8.35 -0.51 8.61
C MET A 52 -8.80 -1.83 8.01
N SER A 53 -8.84 -1.89 6.68
CA SER A 53 -8.88 -3.13 5.89
C SER A 53 -7.60 -3.26 5.05
N CYS A 54 -7.41 -4.39 4.38
CA CYS A 54 -6.25 -4.58 3.49
C CYS A 54 -6.22 -3.52 2.39
N ALA A 55 -7.39 -3.19 1.82
CA ALA A 55 -7.58 -2.15 0.81
C ALA A 55 -7.20 -0.73 1.27
N THR A 56 -7.09 -0.50 2.58
CA THR A 56 -6.63 0.79 3.13
C THR A 56 -5.17 1.07 2.74
N CYS A 57 -4.37 0.00 2.62
CA CYS A 57 -2.94 0.10 2.36
C CYS A 57 -2.50 -0.56 1.05
N HIS A 58 -3.32 -1.42 0.45
CA HIS A 58 -2.98 -2.16 -0.76
C HIS A 58 -4.00 -1.89 -1.87
N ALA A 59 -3.53 -1.74 -3.10
CA ALA A 59 -4.39 -1.75 -4.28
C ALA A 59 -4.61 -3.19 -4.75
N ASP A 60 -5.79 -3.48 -5.29
CA ASP A 60 -6.10 -4.70 -6.04
C ASP A 60 -5.93 -4.54 -7.56
N PHE A 61 -5.54 -3.36 -8.01
CA PHE A 61 -5.21 -3.03 -9.41
C PHE A 61 -3.74 -2.65 -9.57
N ASP A 62 -3.32 -2.47 -10.83
CA ASP A 62 -1.97 -2.02 -11.14
C ASP A 62 -1.93 -0.49 -11.03
N GLU A 63 -1.30 0.02 -9.98
CA GLU A 63 -1.25 1.46 -9.71
C GLU A 63 -0.43 2.25 -10.75
N GLU A 64 0.44 1.59 -11.52
CA GLU A 64 1.22 2.24 -12.58
C GLU A 64 0.40 2.38 -13.87
N GLN A 65 -0.38 1.35 -14.20
CA GLN A 65 -1.24 1.35 -15.40
C GLN A 65 -2.57 2.07 -15.17
N GLU A 66 -3.13 1.97 -13.96
CA GLU A 66 -4.44 2.51 -13.60
C GLU A 66 -4.33 3.39 -12.35
N PRO A 67 -3.67 4.56 -12.43
CA PRO A 67 -3.44 5.41 -11.26
C PRO A 67 -4.74 6.04 -10.75
N ASP A 68 -5.09 5.79 -9.50
CA ASP A 68 -6.23 6.42 -8.81
C ASP A 68 -5.86 7.69 -8.04
N GLY A 69 -4.61 8.13 -8.20
CA GLY A 69 -4.05 9.30 -7.54
C GLY A 69 -3.59 9.06 -6.10
N GLN A 70 -3.78 7.89 -5.50
CA GLN A 70 -3.30 7.60 -4.16
C GLN A 70 -1.83 7.18 -4.17
N ILE A 71 -1.12 7.40 -3.06
CA ILE A 71 0.21 6.84 -2.79
C ILE A 71 0.05 5.94 -1.57
N ARG A 72 -0.16 4.65 -1.83
CA ARG A 72 -0.35 3.66 -0.78
C ARG A 72 0.97 3.24 -0.15
N THR A 73 0.90 2.82 1.12
CA THR A 73 2.08 2.31 1.84
C THR A 73 2.39 0.86 1.44
N GLY A 74 1.37 0.08 1.10
CA GLY A 74 1.51 -1.27 0.59
C GLY A 74 1.55 -1.28 -0.93
N HIS A 75 2.28 -2.25 -1.49
CA HIS A 75 2.28 -2.52 -2.92
C HIS A 75 0.97 -3.18 -3.35
N SER A 76 0.63 -3.08 -4.64
CA SER A 76 -0.49 -3.83 -5.21
C SER A 76 -0.42 -5.33 -4.85
N ILE A 77 -1.58 -5.98 -4.71
CA ILE A 77 -1.66 -7.43 -4.52
C ILE A 77 -1.44 -8.23 -5.81
N ILE A 78 -1.31 -7.56 -6.96
CA ILE A 78 -0.98 -8.23 -8.23
C ILE A 78 0.39 -8.92 -8.13
N GLY A 79 0.39 -10.19 -8.50
CA GLY A 79 1.55 -11.06 -8.52
C GLY A 79 2.13 -11.36 -7.14
N VAL A 80 1.31 -11.32 -6.07
CA VAL A 80 1.74 -11.72 -4.72
C VAL A 80 2.35 -13.12 -4.74
N ARG A 81 1.68 -14.10 -5.37
CA ARG A 81 2.19 -15.48 -5.49
C ARG A 81 3.51 -15.53 -6.26
N ASP A 82 3.62 -14.80 -7.36
CA ASP A 82 4.83 -14.75 -8.21
C ASP A 82 6.06 -14.22 -7.46
N ARG A 83 5.87 -13.38 -6.43
CA ARG A 83 6.97 -12.89 -5.60
C ARG A 83 7.63 -14.02 -4.82
N GLY A 84 6.88 -15.07 -4.45
CA GLY A 84 7.36 -16.28 -3.76
C GLY A 84 8.01 -16.06 -2.38
N LYS A 85 8.03 -14.81 -1.89
CA LYS A 85 8.65 -14.41 -0.62
C LYS A 85 7.90 -13.23 -0.02
N SER A 86 7.88 -13.19 1.31
CA SER A 86 7.37 -12.05 2.05
C SER A 86 8.49 -11.07 2.41
N GLN A 87 8.13 -9.80 2.63
CA GLN A 87 9.01 -8.83 3.28
C GLN A 87 9.22 -9.11 4.77
N TRP A 88 8.33 -9.89 5.37
CA TRP A 88 8.36 -10.18 6.81
C TRP A 88 9.17 -11.45 7.06
N ALA A 89 10.29 -11.32 7.77
CA ALA A 89 11.23 -12.43 8.02
C ALA A 89 10.59 -13.65 8.70
N LYS A 90 9.48 -13.47 9.42
CA LYS A 90 8.73 -14.57 10.05
C LYS A 90 7.95 -15.44 9.05
N VAL A 91 7.71 -14.95 7.83
CA VAL A 91 6.99 -15.69 6.77
C VAL A 91 8.04 -16.36 5.89
N THR A 92 8.32 -17.62 6.18
CA THR A 92 9.21 -18.47 5.37
C THR A 92 8.51 -18.96 4.11
N SER A 93 9.28 -19.48 3.14
CA SER A 93 8.74 -19.97 1.87
C SER A 93 7.73 -21.11 2.05
N ASP A 94 7.95 -22.01 3.02
CA ASP A 94 7.06 -23.15 3.33
C ASP A 94 5.72 -22.72 3.94
N MET A 95 5.67 -21.58 4.64
CA MET A 95 4.42 -21.05 5.20
C MET A 95 3.82 -19.92 4.37
N PHE A 96 4.38 -19.59 3.20
CA PHE A 96 3.95 -18.43 2.39
C PHE A 96 2.46 -18.48 2.05
N GLU A 97 1.99 -19.64 1.58
CA GLU A 97 0.58 -19.90 1.28
C GLU A 97 -0.29 -19.81 2.54
N ARG A 98 0.13 -20.49 3.60
CA ARG A 98 -0.60 -20.52 4.87
C ARG A 98 -0.71 -19.14 5.50
N ALA A 99 0.28 -18.28 5.29
CA ALA A 99 0.31 -16.89 5.75
C ALA A 99 -0.36 -15.91 4.76
N ALA A 100 -1.05 -16.41 3.73
CA ALA A 100 -1.67 -15.63 2.66
C ALA A 100 -0.71 -14.59 2.05
N GLY A 101 0.47 -15.05 1.61
CA GLY A 101 1.50 -14.20 1.02
C GLY A 101 2.15 -13.21 2.00
N GLY A 102 1.98 -13.44 3.31
CA GLY A 102 2.40 -12.55 4.39
C GLY A 102 1.31 -11.63 4.92
N ALA A 103 0.07 -11.72 4.42
CA ALA A 103 -1.08 -11.00 4.98
C ALA A 103 -1.36 -11.38 6.44
N GLY A 104 -0.95 -12.58 6.91
CA GLY A 104 -1.05 -12.97 8.32
C GLY A 104 -0.29 -12.03 9.28
N PHE A 105 0.86 -11.50 8.84
CA PHE A 105 1.55 -10.45 9.57
C PHE A 105 0.69 -9.18 9.66
N CYS A 106 0.08 -8.77 8.54
CA CYS A 106 -0.76 -7.58 8.47
C CYS A 106 -2.02 -7.72 9.34
N TYR A 107 -2.69 -8.87 9.28
CA TYR A 107 -3.87 -9.22 10.05
C TYR A 107 -3.68 -9.01 11.55
N GLN A 108 -2.50 -9.38 12.08
CA GLN A 108 -2.20 -9.15 13.50
C GLN A 108 -1.60 -7.77 13.76
N ARG A 109 -0.61 -7.35 12.97
CA ARG A 109 0.15 -6.12 13.23
C ARG A 109 -0.69 -4.87 13.03
N PHE A 110 -1.30 -4.75 11.86
CA PHE A 110 -1.92 -3.51 11.41
C PHE A 110 -3.41 -3.53 11.68
N LEU A 111 -4.09 -4.65 11.51
CA LEU A 111 -5.54 -4.72 11.80
C LEU A 111 -5.83 -4.85 13.30
N GLN A 112 -4.94 -5.48 14.08
CA GLN A 112 -5.14 -5.74 15.52
C GLN A 112 -4.10 -5.12 16.45
N ARG A 113 -3.19 -4.27 15.94
CA ARG A 113 -2.16 -3.62 16.76
C ARG A 113 -1.33 -4.59 17.60
N ILE A 114 -1.12 -5.83 17.15
CA ILE A 114 -0.33 -6.80 17.89
C ILE A 114 1.16 -6.43 17.76
N PRO A 115 1.95 -6.44 18.85
CA PRO A 115 3.39 -6.22 18.79
C PRO A 115 4.07 -7.27 17.91
N GLU A 116 5.01 -6.85 17.07
CA GLU A 116 5.70 -7.70 16.09
C GLU A 116 6.26 -9.01 16.68
N ARG A 117 6.86 -8.94 17.88
CA ARG A 117 7.38 -10.10 18.61
C ARG A 117 6.33 -11.19 18.88
N LYS A 118 5.05 -10.80 19.02
CA LYS A 118 3.91 -11.70 19.30
C LYS A 118 3.19 -12.16 18.04
N ILE A 119 3.63 -11.74 16.86
CA ILE A 119 2.97 -12.13 15.61
C ILE A 119 3.20 -13.61 15.33
N ASP A 120 2.10 -14.29 15.04
CA ASP A 120 1.98 -15.59 14.40
C ASP A 120 1.52 -15.37 12.94
N PRO A 121 2.38 -15.61 11.95
CA PRO A 121 2.03 -15.49 10.53
C PRO A 121 0.86 -16.36 10.07
N SER A 122 0.52 -17.42 10.80
CA SER A 122 -0.58 -18.34 10.49
C SER A 122 -1.91 -17.97 11.18
N ALA A 123 -1.98 -16.82 11.86
CA ALA A 123 -3.14 -16.45 12.67
C ALA A 123 -4.45 -16.20 11.90
N ILE A 124 -4.38 -16.02 10.57
CA ILE A 124 -5.58 -15.99 9.73
C ILE A 124 -6.17 -17.41 9.69
N PRO A 125 -7.50 -17.60 9.91
CA PRO A 125 -8.15 -18.88 9.71
C PRO A 125 -7.85 -19.47 8.33
N GLU A 126 -7.56 -20.77 8.26
CA GLU A 126 -7.05 -21.42 7.04
C GLU A 126 -7.92 -21.16 5.80
N ALA A 127 -9.23 -21.39 5.90
CA ALA A 127 -10.16 -21.11 4.80
C ALA A 127 -10.16 -19.65 4.34
N GLN A 128 -9.93 -18.69 5.25
CA GLN A 128 -9.83 -17.27 4.92
C GLN A 128 -8.48 -16.93 4.27
N ALA A 129 -7.39 -17.60 4.67
CA ALA A 129 -6.10 -17.46 4.03
C ALA A 129 -6.13 -17.97 2.59
N GLU A 130 -6.75 -19.13 2.36
CA GLU A 130 -6.97 -19.69 1.03
C GLU A 130 -7.85 -18.76 0.17
N ALA A 131 -8.92 -18.19 0.75
CA ALA A 131 -9.78 -17.23 0.07
C ALA A 131 -9.01 -15.99 -0.39
N LEU A 132 -8.16 -15.42 0.48
CA LEU A 132 -7.28 -14.31 0.10
C LEU A 132 -6.35 -14.69 -1.05
N MET A 133 -5.68 -15.85 -0.99
CA MET A 133 -4.78 -16.29 -2.05
C MET A 133 -5.52 -16.49 -3.39
N ALA A 134 -6.72 -17.08 -3.37
CA ALA A 134 -7.55 -17.22 -4.55
C ALA A 134 -7.93 -15.85 -5.16
N TYR A 135 -8.21 -14.86 -4.31
CA TYR A 135 -8.46 -13.49 -4.77
C TYR A 135 -7.21 -12.81 -5.34
N PHE A 136 -6.05 -13.00 -4.72
CA PHE A 136 -4.78 -12.45 -5.24
C PHE A 136 -4.44 -13.02 -6.61
N ASP A 137 -4.64 -14.33 -6.81
CA ASP A 137 -4.46 -14.98 -8.11
C ASP A 137 -5.45 -14.42 -9.14
N TYR A 138 -6.73 -14.29 -8.77
CA TYR A 138 -7.74 -13.70 -9.64
C TYR A 138 -7.35 -12.29 -10.12
N MET A 139 -6.88 -11.43 -9.22
CA MET A 139 -6.45 -10.07 -9.58
C MET A 139 -5.18 -10.04 -10.44
N SER A 140 -4.42 -11.14 -10.47
CA SER A 140 -3.16 -11.28 -11.21
C SER A 140 -3.33 -11.92 -12.59
N VAL A 141 -4.50 -12.48 -12.92
CA VAL A 141 -4.75 -13.14 -14.21
C VAL A 141 -4.46 -12.19 -15.36
N GLY A 142 -3.57 -12.62 -16.27
CA GLY A 142 -3.20 -11.85 -17.46
C GLY A 142 -2.38 -10.59 -17.19
N LYS A 143 -1.91 -10.38 -15.94
CA LYS A 143 -1.13 -9.21 -15.55
C LYS A 143 0.30 -9.59 -15.22
N LYS A 144 1.23 -8.70 -15.53
CA LYS A 144 2.62 -8.85 -15.12
C LYS A 144 2.76 -8.42 -13.65
N SER A 145 3.39 -9.25 -12.83
CA SER A 145 3.74 -8.87 -11.46
C SER A 145 4.62 -7.61 -11.46
N PRO A 146 4.23 -6.53 -10.77
CA PRO A 146 5.08 -5.33 -10.64
C PRO A 146 6.39 -5.67 -9.94
N GLU A 147 7.47 -4.98 -10.32
CA GLU A 147 8.73 -5.10 -9.59
C GLU A 147 8.61 -4.40 -8.24
N VAL A 148 8.66 -5.17 -7.15
CA VAL A 148 8.48 -4.65 -5.80
C VAL A 148 9.79 -4.69 -5.01
N LYS A 149 10.25 -3.53 -4.54
CA LYS A 149 11.34 -3.42 -3.56
C LYS A 149 10.79 -3.58 -2.15
N LEU A 150 10.84 -4.81 -1.64
CA LEU A 150 10.24 -5.24 -0.37
C LEU A 150 10.97 -4.78 0.91
N GLN A 151 11.74 -3.68 0.91
CA GLN A 151 12.59 -3.33 2.07
C GLN A 151 12.19 -2.03 2.76
N SER A 152 11.59 -2.17 3.94
CA SER A 152 11.76 -1.16 4.99
C SER A 152 13.23 -1.11 5.39
N ILE A 153 13.80 0.09 5.52
CA ILE A 153 15.18 0.25 5.97
C ILE A 153 15.27 0.17 7.51
N SER A 154 16.45 -0.19 8.02
CA SER A 154 16.69 -0.26 9.46
C SER A 154 16.42 1.09 10.14
N LYS A 155 16.17 1.08 11.45
CA LYS A 155 15.94 2.34 12.20
C LYS A 155 17.10 3.31 12.04
N ASP A 156 18.34 2.83 12.02
CA ASP A 156 19.51 3.71 11.89
C ASP A 156 19.67 4.23 10.46
N ALA A 157 19.47 3.38 9.45
CA ALA A 157 19.40 3.83 8.06
C ALA A 157 18.30 4.88 7.85
N SER A 158 17.14 4.74 8.51
CA SER A 158 16.04 5.71 8.42
C SER A 158 16.36 7.06 9.05
N LYS A 159 17.20 7.10 10.08
CA LYS A 159 17.66 8.37 10.67
C LYS A 159 18.63 9.06 9.72
N ILE A 160 19.53 8.31 9.11
CA ILE A 160 20.46 8.83 8.09
C ILE A 160 19.68 9.38 6.90
N ALA A 161 18.69 8.63 6.39
CA ALA A 161 17.80 9.10 5.32
C ALA A 161 17.07 10.38 5.73
N ALA A 162 16.51 10.44 6.95
CA ALA A 162 15.87 11.65 7.47
C ALA A 162 16.85 12.85 7.52
N ASP A 163 18.10 12.65 7.93
CA ASP A 163 19.11 13.72 7.92
C ASP A 163 19.37 14.26 6.51
N GLN A 164 19.36 13.41 5.48
CA GLN A 164 19.52 13.84 4.09
C GLN A 164 18.27 14.55 3.58
N ILE A 165 17.09 13.99 3.82
CA ILE A 165 15.80 14.58 3.42
C ILE A 165 15.62 15.98 4.00
N LEU A 166 16.02 16.20 5.26
CA LEU A 166 15.90 17.52 5.90
C LEU A 166 16.84 18.59 5.32
N LYS A 167 17.86 18.20 4.54
CA LYS A 167 18.73 19.12 3.80
C LYS A 167 18.18 19.49 2.42
N ILE A 168 17.17 18.76 1.94
CA ILE A 168 16.53 19.02 0.66
C ILE A 168 15.60 20.23 0.80
N ASN A 169 15.65 21.14 -0.17
CA ASN A 169 14.74 22.27 -0.23
C ASN A 169 13.35 21.79 -0.64
N GLY A 170 12.44 21.69 0.32
CA GLY A 170 11.05 21.29 0.09
C GLY A 170 10.14 22.44 -0.34
N ASN A 171 9.17 22.14 -1.21
CA ASN A 171 8.12 23.06 -1.66
C ASN A 171 6.78 22.76 -0.97
N ALA A 172 6.31 23.67 -0.12
CA ALA A 172 5.06 23.47 0.64
C ALA A 172 3.79 23.31 -0.23
N LYS A 173 3.74 23.92 -1.42
CA LYS A 173 2.59 23.79 -2.33
C LYS A 173 2.54 22.38 -2.94
N ASN A 174 3.68 21.84 -3.32
CA ASN A 174 3.80 20.44 -3.73
C ASN A 174 3.57 19.50 -2.55
N GLY A 175 4.04 19.88 -1.36
CA GLY A 175 3.89 19.12 -0.13
C GLY A 175 2.45 18.84 0.22
N TRP A 176 1.55 19.81 0.01
CA TRP A 176 0.11 19.58 0.17
C TRP A 176 -0.40 18.49 -0.78
N LYS A 177 0.01 18.50 -2.06
CA LYS A 177 -0.42 17.50 -3.05
C LYS A 177 0.02 16.10 -2.62
N PHE A 178 1.29 15.94 -2.23
CA PHE A 178 1.79 14.64 -1.78
C PHE A 178 1.18 14.21 -0.44
N TYR A 179 0.98 15.14 0.49
CA TYR A 179 0.30 14.85 1.76
C TYR A 179 -1.13 14.33 1.53
N ALA A 180 -1.88 14.96 0.64
CA ALA A 180 -3.25 14.54 0.31
C ALA A 180 -3.30 13.11 -0.25
N ARG A 181 -2.29 12.72 -1.04
CA ARG A 181 -2.22 11.41 -1.71
C ARG A 181 -1.62 10.31 -0.84
N ALA A 182 -0.67 10.64 0.04
CA ALA A 182 0.13 9.65 0.79
C ALA A 182 -0.21 9.59 2.29
N CYS A 183 -0.68 10.69 2.87
CA CYS A 183 -0.83 10.82 4.32
C CYS A 183 -2.28 10.95 4.76
N ALA A 184 -3.11 11.64 4.00
CA ALA A 184 -4.45 12.04 4.43
C ALA A 184 -5.41 10.85 4.64
N ASN A 185 -5.19 9.69 4.00
CA ASN A 185 -6.00 8.49 4.21
C ASN A 185 -5.96 8.01 5.67
N CYS A 186 -4.80 8.16 6.34
CA CYS A 186 -4.65 7.78 7.74
C CYS A 186 -4.64 9.01 8.67
N HIS A 187 -4.01 10.09 8.23
CA HIS A 187 -3.83 11.33 8.99
C HIS A 187 -4.83 12.44 8.58
N ALA A 188 -6.04 12.06 8.14
CA ALA A 188 -7.21 12.89 7.80
C ALA A 188 -6.93 14.34 7.37
N LYS A 189 -6.72 15.24 8.33
CA LYS A 189 -6.29 16.62 8.08
C LYS A 189 -5.00 16.88 8.86
N PRO A 190 -4.12 17.80 8.40
CA PRO A 190 -2.87 18.07 9.11
C PRO A 190 -3.05 18.35 10.61
N LYS A 191 -4.09 19.11 10.99
CA LYS A 191 -4.42 19.48 12.37
C LYS A 191 -5.51 18.60 13.03
N LYS A 192 -5.92 17.47 12.43
CA LYS A 192 -6.94 16.57 12.99
C LYS A 192 -6.52 15.12 12.79
N GLY A 193 -6.50 14.34 13.86
CA GLY A 193 -6.23 12.91 13.79
C GLY A 193 -7.34 12.15 13.05
N GLY A 194 -6.98 10.97 12.55
CA GLY A 194 -7.89 9.95 12.06
C GLY A 194 -7.44 8.60 12.63
N ILE A 195 -7.25 7.61 11.76
CA ILE A 195 -6.61 6.34 12.10
C ILE A 195 -5.21 6.59 12.68
N GLY A 196 -4.47 7.51 12.05
CA GLY A 196 -3.20 8.04 12.53
C GLY A 196 -3.36 9.32 13.36
N PRO A 197 -2.39 9.65 14.23
CA PRO A 197 -2.43 10.88 15.02
C PRO A 197 -2.36 12.13 14.15
N GLN A 198 -2.82 13.27 14.69
CA GLN A 198 -2.65 14.57 14.02
C GLN A 198 -1.18 14.90 13.70
N MET A 199 -0.93 15.39 12.49
CA MET A 199 0.40 15.68 11.96
C MET A 199 0.91 17.08 12.25
N VAL A 200 0.07 17.99 12.71
CA VAL A 200 0.38 19.32 13.21
C VAL A 200 -0.29 19.42 14.57
N LYS A 201 0.50 19.66 15.61
CA LYS A 201 -0.02 19.74 16.98
C LYS A 201 -0.62 21.12 17.21
N SER A 202 -1.66 21.21 18.05
CA SER A 202 -2.30 22.47 18.42
C SER A 202 -1.31 23.47 19.03
N ARG A 203 -0.35 22.97 19.81
CA ARG A 203 0.81 23.74 20.27
C ARG A 203 2.04 23.32 19.45
N PRO A 204 2.75 24.27 18.82
CA PRO A 204 4.00 23.95 18.13
C PRO A 204 4.99 23.26 19.07
N PRO A 205 5.69 22.21 18.60
CA PRO A 205 6.69 21.51 19.41
C PRO A 205 7.85 22.45 19.75
N ALA A 206 8.48 22.26 20.92
CA ALA A 206 9.66 23.02 21.32
C ALA A 206 10.83 22.86 20.32
N ASN A 207 10.93 21.70 19.67
CA ASN A 207 11.89 21.44 18.61
C ASN A 207 11.18 20.88 17.37
N LEU A 208 10.85 21.76 16.44
CA LEU A 208 10.18 21.40 15.19
C LEU A 208 11.07 20.52 14.30
N GLN A 209 12.37 20.80 14.21
CA GLN A 209 13.30 20.03 13.39
C GLN A 209 13.38 18.57 13.84
N LYS A 210 13.51 18.32 15.14
CA LYS A 210 13.49 16.97 15.72
C LYS A 210 12.18 16.23 15.41
N ARG A 211 11.06 16.96 15.35
CA ARG A 211 9.77 16.38 14.99
C ARG A 211 9.68 16.03 13.51
N LEU A 212 10.14 16.90 12.62
CA LEU A 212 10.17 16.65 11.17
C LEU A 212 11.11 15.48 10.85
N HIS A 213 12.27 15.42 11.50
CA HIS A 213 13.19 14.29 11.41
C HIS A 213 12.53 12.98 11.80
N LYS A 214 11.84 12.96 12.96
CA LYS A 214 11.09 11.78 13.40
C LYS A 214 10.00 11.36 12.40
N ILE A 215 9.31 12.31 11.77
CA ILE A 215 8.32 12.02 10.73
C ILE A 215 8.99 11.35 9.53
N ALA A 216 10.09 11.91 9.01
CA ALA A 216 10.82 11.32 7.88
C ALA A 216 11.33 9.90 8.18
N SER A 217 11.92 9.70 9.36
CA SER A 217 12.39 8.38 9.79
C SER A 217 11.23 7.37 9.91
N TYR A 218 10.08 7.78 10.45
CA TYR A 218 8.89 6.91 10.53
C TYR A 218 8.31 6.57 9.16
N VAL A 219 8.33 7.51 8.20
CA VAL A 219 7.90 7.22 6.83
C VAL A 219 8.78 6.12 6.22
N ARG A 220 10.10 6.15 6.44
CA ARG A 220 11.03 5.19 5.81
C ARG A 220 11.14 3.83 6.53
N ALA A 221 11.11 3.81 7.85
CA ALA A 221 11.21 2.57 8.63
C ALA A 221 9.85 1.96 9.00
N GLY A 222 8.77 2.73 8.87
CA GLY A 222 7.51 2.42 9.54
C GLY A 222 7.60 2.63 11.05
N GLY A 223 6.47 2.41 11.71
CA GLY A 223 6.30 2.53 13.15
C GLY A 223 5.38 1.44 13.69
N TYR A 224 4.66 1.73 14.77
CA TYR A 224 3.81 0.74 15.42
C TYR A 224 2.73 0.21 14.48
N THR A 225 1.78 1.06 14.09
CA THR A 225 0.69 0.72 13.17
C THR A 225 0.78 1.52 11.86
N MET A 226 1.87 2.26 11.66
CA MET A 226 2.16 2.98 10.43
C MET A 226 3.15 2.14 9.63
N PRO A 227 2.77 1.55 8.49
CA PRO A 227 3.71 0.86 7.63
C PRO A 227 4.76 1.82 7.06
N ALA A 228 5.90 1.29 6.63
CA ALA A 228 6.88 2.06 5.87
C ALA A 228 6.32 2.45 4.49
N ILE A 229 6.81 3.55 3.94
CA ILE A 229 6.64 3.95 2.54
C ILE A 229 8.03 4.01 1.93
N GLY A 230 8.28 3.10 0.99
CA GLY A 230 9.55 3.03 0.28
C GLY A 230 9.77 4.24 -0.63
N GLU A 231 11.03 4.44 -1.01
CA GLU A 231 11.43 5.55 -1.88
C GLU A 231 10.78 5.44 -3.27
N GLU A 232 10.49 4.22 -3.72
CA GLU A 232 9.82 3.92 -4.97
C GLU A 232 8.38 4.44 -5.04
N LYS A 233 7.68 4.52 -3.89
CA LYS A 233 6.32 5.07 -3.80
C LYS A 233 6.31 6.55 -3.47
N LEU A 234 7.28 7.02 -2.68
CA LEU A 234 7.39 8.41 -2.26
C LEU A 234 8.86 8.81 -2.24
N SER A 235 9.31 9.58 -3.23
CA SER A 235 10.71 10.03 -3.31
C SER A 235 11.13 10.93 -2.15
N ASP A 236 12.44 11.05 -1.91
CA ASP A 236 12.98 11.93 -0.86
C ASP A 236 12.60 13.40 -1.07
N GLN A 237 12.56 13.88 -2.33
CA GLN A 237 12.09 15.23 -2.64
C GLN A 237 10.60 15.40 -2.31
N ALA A 238 9.75 14.42 -2.64
CA ALA A 238 8.33 14.48 -2.31
C ALA A 238 8.10 14.48 -0.79
N LEU A 239 8.89 13.70 -0.05
CA LEU A 239 8.86 13.73 1.41
C LEU A 239 9.37 15.06 1.97
N ALA A 240 10.44 15.64 1.43
CA ALA A 240 10.91 16.98 1.81
C ALA A 240 9.84 18.05 1.57
N ASP A 241 9.11 17.98 0.45
CA ASP A 241 7.97 18.84 0.14
C ASP A 241 6.87 18.69 1.21
N ILE A 242 6.50 17.47 1.60
CA ILE A 242 5.53 17.21 2.69
C ILE A 242 6.01 17.83 4.00
N LEU A 243 7.29 17.66 4.36
CA LEU A 243 7.84 18.24 5.57
C LEU A 243 7.81 19.77 5.55
N ALA A 244 8.08 20.40 4.41
CA ALA A 244 7.95 21.85 4.23
C ALA A 244 6.51 22.31 4.43
N PHE A 245 5.53 21.57 3.91
CA PHE A 245 4.11 21.81 4.15
C PHE A 245 3.72 21.66 5.63
N ILE A 246 4.14 20.57 6.30
CA ILE A 246 3.87 20.39 7.74
C ILE A 246 4.53 21.52 8.55
N SER A 247 5.75 21.92 8.18
CA SER A 247 6.49 23.00 8.82
C SER A 247 5.75 24.33 8.69
N SER A 248 5.24 24.67 7.49
CA SER A 248 4.50 25.93 7.27
C SER A 248 3.24 26.04 8.12
N LEU A 249 2.60 24.92 8.47
CA LEU A 249 1.43 24.87 9.36
C LEU A 249 1.76 24.93 10.86
N ASN A 250 3.02 24.71 11.25
CA ASN A 250 3.48 24.80 12.65
C ASN A 250 4.07 26.18 13.00
N LYS A 251 4.40 27.01 12.01
CA LYS A 251 4.76 28.40 12.25
C LYS A 251 3.51 29.12 12.76
N ARG A 252 3.63 29.81 13.90
CA ARG A 252 2.54 30.70 14.37
C ARG A 252 2.32 31.74 13.27
N GLN A 253 1.07 31.92 12.85
CA GLN A 253 0.64 33.20 12.30
C GLN A 253 0.56 34.18 13.45
#